data_AF-A0AAP3K440-F1
#
_entry.id   AF-A0AAP3K440-F1
#
_cell.length_a   1.000
_cell.length_b   1.000
_cell.length_c   1.000
_cell.angle_alpha   90.00
_cell.angle_beta   90.00
_cell.angle_gamma   90.00
#
_symmetry.space_group_name_H-M   'P 1'
#
loop_
_entity.id
_entity.type
_entity.pdbx_description
1 polymer ?
#
loop_
_entity_poly.entity_id
_entity_poly.type
_entity_poly.pdbx_seq_one_letter_code
_entity_poly.pdbx_strand_id
1 'polypeptide(L)' 'MKKIKDLTIKVTYRVGLSDVEVPDKVYDELAKAYDEGGYVPEGDDELENANEWLLDNIRQEDAMDWEFEIDDFQDE' A
#
# COMPACT_ATOMS: atom_id res chain seq x y z
N MET A 1 -28.61 -19.31 -7.15
CA MET A 1 -27.19 -18.87 -7.17
C MET A 1 -26.98 -18.16 -8.50
N LYS A 2 -26.21 -17.06 -8.52
CA LYS A 2 -25.85 -16.36 -9.76
C LYS A 2 -24.36 -16.57 -10.03
N LYS A 3 -23.95 -16.52 -11.30
CA LYS A 3 -22.55 -16.54 -11.70
C LYS A 3 -22.12 -15.13 -12.10
N ILE A 4 -20.91 -14.76 -11.73
CA ILE A 4 -20.23 -13.54 -12.20
C ILE A 4 -19.21 -14.02 -13.22
N LYS A 5 -19.19 -13.40 -14.39
CA LYS A 5 -18.26 -13.77 -15.46
C LYS A 5 -16.87 -13.22 -15.16
N ASP A 6 -16.81 -11.92 -14.84
CA ASP A 6 -15.59 -11.21 -14.49
C ASP A 6 -15.86 -10.28 -13.29
N LEU A 7 -14.94 -10.28 -12.32
CA LEU A 7 -14.99 -9.44 -11.13
C LEU A 7 -13.57 -8.94 -10.83
N THR A 8 -13.36 -7.63 -10.88
CA THR A 8 -12.12 -6.99 -10.44
C THR A 8 -12.39 -6.18 -9.19
N ILE A 9 -11.63 -6.48 -8.13
CA ILE A 9 -11.72 -5.80 -6.85
C ILE A 9 -10.38 -5.14 -6.57
N LYS A 10 -10.43 -3.85 -6.25
CA LYS A 10 -9.33 -3.16 -5.62
C LYS A 10 -9.50 -3.24 -4.10
N VAL A 11 -8.43 -3.71 -3.46
CA VAL A 11 -8.38 -3.86 -2.01
C VAL A 11 -7.47 -2.78 -1.45
N THR A 12 -7.98 -2.00 -0.52
CA THR A 12 -7.19 -1.03 0.25
C THR A 12 -7.18 -1.47 1.70
N TYR A 13 -6.01 -1.53 2.31
CA TYR A 13 -5.89 -1.80 3.75
C TYR A 13 -5.00 -0.76 4.40
N ARG A 14 -5.26 -0.46 5.68
CA ARG A 14 -4.50 0.52 6.46
C ARG A 14 -3.74 -0.17 7.57
N VAL A 15 -2.47 0.14 7.70
CA VAL A 15 -1.60 -0.33 8.78
C VAL A 15 -1.13 0.86 9.60
N GLY A 16 -1.28 0.78 10.92
CA GLY A 16 -0.75 1.76 11.86
C GLY A 16 0.41 1.14 12.63
N LEU A 17 1.60 1.72 12.51
CA LEU A 17 2.78 1.33 13.28
C LEU A 17 3.13 2.41 14.30
N SER A 18 3.75 2.03 15.40
CA SER A 18 4.20 2.95 16.46
C SER A 18 5.58 2.55 16.94
N ASP A 19 6.43 3.53 17.25
CA ASP A 19 7.79 3.33 17.78
C ASP A 19 8.67 2.45 16.87
N VAL A 20 8.67 2.75 15.58
CA VAL A 20 9.44 2.00 14.57
C VAL A 20 10.79 2.66 14.34
N GLU A 21 11.86 1.88 14.51
CA GLU A 21 13.20 2.28 14.10
C GLU A 21 13.44 1.92 12.62
N VAL A 22 13.91 2.90 11.85
CA VAL A 22 14.25 2.71 10.43
C VAL A 22 15.64 3.30 10.13
N PRO A 23 16.35 2.81 9.11
CA PRO A 23 17.59 3.43 8.66
C PRO A 23 17.38 4.89 8.21
N ASP A 24 18.40 5.75 8.38
CA ASP A 24 18.33 7.18 8.04
C ASP A 24 17.78 7.44 6.63
N LYS A 25 18.23 6.68 5.63
CA LYS A 25 17.75 6.82 4.24
C LYS A 25 16.26 6.54 4.09
N VAL A 26 15.77 5.48 4.74
CA VAL A 26 14.34 5.13 4.73
C VAL A 26 13.53 6.23 5.39
N TYR A 27 14.02 6.79 6.50
CA TYR A 27 13.38 7.92 7.16
C TYR A 27 13.27 9.14 6.23
N ASP A 28 14.39 9.56 5.63
CA ASP A 28 14.45 10.74 4.76
C ASP A 28 13.52 10.60 3.54
N GLU A 29 13.47 9.41 2.93
CA GLU A 29 12.61 9.12 1.79
C GLU A 29 11.12 9.06 2.16
N LEU A 30 10.77 8.45 3.30
CA LEU A 30 9.39 8.47 3.80
C LEU A 30 8.93 9.90 4.13
N ALA A 31 9.80 10.72 4.72
CA ALA A 31 9.52 12.12 5.02
C ALA A 31 9.30 12.92 3.73
N LYS A 32 10.17 12.73 2.73
CA LYS A 32 10.01 13.36 1.41
C LYS A 32 8.71 12.95 0.73
N ALA A 33 8.41 11.65 0.67
CA ALA A 33 7.17 11.15 0.09
C ALA A 33 5.95 11.75 0.79
N TYR A 34 5.98 11.91 2.12
CA TYR A 34 4.93 12.59 2.87
C TYR A 34 4.77 14.05 2.47
N ASP A 35 5.87 14.82 2.40
CA ASP A 35 5.86 16.23 1.99
C ASP A 35 5.35 16.41 0.54
N GLU A 36 5.52 15.40 -0.32
CA GLU A 36 5.11 15.39 -1.73
C GLU A 36 3.69 14.82 -1.97
N GLY A 37 2.96 14.45 -0.92
CA GLY A 37 1.56 14.02 -1.01
C GLY A 37 1.27 12.63 -0.43
N GLY A 38 2.25 11.98 0.20
CA GLY A 38 2.11 10.73 0.93
C GLY A 38 2.08 9.49 0.04
N TYR A 39 2.62 9.56 -1.18
CA TYR A 39 2.66 8.45 -2.11
C TYR A 39 4.09 7.96 -2.33
N VAL A 40 4.31 6.64 -2.21
CA VAL A 40 5.58 5.97 -2.51
C VAL A 40 5.35 5.10 -3.74
N PRO A 41 5.75 5.55 -4.95
CA PRO A 41 5.58 4.77 -6.17
C PRO A 41 6.48 3.54 -6.17
N GLU A 42 6.07 2.49 -6.87
CA GLU A 42 6.97 1.41 -7.26
C GLU A 42 7.90 1.91 -8.38
N GLY A 43 9.21 1.62 -8.26
CA GLY A 43 10.20 1.96 -9.28
C GLY A 43 10.62 3.43 -9.32
N ASP A 44 10.36 4.20 -8.26
CA ASP A 44 10.94 5.52 -8.06
C ASP A 44 12.32 5.40 -7.42
N ASP A 45 13.39 5.66 -8.20
CA ASP A 45 14.78 5.59 -7.74
C ASP A 45 15.07 6.50 -6.53
N GLU A 46 14.32 7.59 -6.36
CA GLU A 46 14.51 8.52 -5.24
C GLU A 46 13.82 8.04 -3.95
N LEU A 47 12.95 7.03 -4.04
CA LEU A 47 12.18 6.46 -2.92
C LEU A 47 12.36 4.94 -2.81
N GLU A 48 13.39 4.38 -3.44
CA GLU A 48 13.65 2.95 -3.53
C GLU A 48 13.76 2.31 -2.14
N ASN A 49 14.50 2.93 -1.21
CA ASN A 49 14.70 2.37 0.14
C ASN A 49 13.39 2.40 0.95
N ALA A 50 12.59 3.46 0.81
CA ALA A 50 11.26 3.54 1.43
C ALA A 50 10.31 2.47 0.85
N ASN A 51 10.30 2.29 -0.47
CA ASN A 51 9.47 1.28 -1.13
C ASN A 51 9.83 -0.14 -0.66
N GLU A 52 11.11 -0.49 -0.69
CA GLU A 52 11.61 -1.79 -0.22
C GLU A 52 11.25 -2.04 1.26
N TRP A 53 11.49 -1.05 2.12
CA TRP A 53 11.19 -1.16 3.54
C TRP A 53 9.69 -1.39 3.79
N LEU A 54 8.81 -0.66 3.08
CA LEU A 54 7.36 -0.86 3.19
C LEU A 54 6.93 -2.25 2.74
N LEU A 55 7.48 -2.78 1.64
CA LEU A 55 7.18 -4.13 1.14
C LEU A 55 7.62 -5.23 2.12
N ASP A 56 8.74 -5.02 2.82
CA ASP A 56 9.28 -5.97 3.77
C ASP A 56 8.55 -5.97 5.12
N ASN A 57 8.07 -4.80 5.56
CA ASN A 57 7.55 -4.59 6.91
C ASN A 57 6.03 -4.48 7.01
N ILE A 58 5.34 -4.14 5.92
CA ILE A 58 3.87 -4.00 5.91
C ILE A 58 3.24 -5.27 5.36
N ARG A 59 2.50 -6.00 6.19
CA ARG A 59 1.74 -7.18 5.78
C ARG A 59 0.24 -6.93 5.88
N GLN A 60 -0.49 -7.60 5.00
CA GLN A 60 -1.96 -7.63 5.04
C GLN A 60 -2.51 -8.09 6.40
N GLU A 61 -1.79 -8.97 7.10
CA GLU A 61 -2.18 -9.45 8.43
C GLU A 61 -2.13 -8.35 9.50
N ASP A 62 -1.37 -7.27 9.27
CA ASP A 62 -1.25 -6.11 10.17
C ASP A 62 -2.34 -5.06 9.90
N ALA A 63 -3.26 -5.32 8.98
CA ALA A 63 -4.31 -4.40 8.61
C ALA A 63 -5.25 -4.10 9.79
N MET A 64 -5.37 -2.83 10.13
CA MET A 64 -6.35 -2.32 11.09
C MET A 64 -7.74 -2.23 10.44
N ASP A 65 -7.79 -1.81 9.18
CA ASP A 65 -9.03 -1.61 8.41
C ASP A 65 -8.87 -2.11 6.98
N TRP A 66 -9.98 -2.54 6.38
CA TRP A 66 -10.08 -3.01 5.01
C TRP A 66 -11.21 -2.31 4.27
N GLU A 67 -10.94 -1.87 3.05
CA GLU A 67 -11.92 -1.31 2.12
C GLU A 67 -11.83 -2.06 0.79
N PHE A 68 -13.00 -2.33 0.19
CA PHE A 68 -13.13 -3.03 -1.08
C PHE A 68 -13.84 -2.12 -2.08
N GLU A 69 -13.22 -1.92 -3.23
CA GLU A 69 -13.76 -1.17 -4.37
C GLU A 69 -13.98 -2.15 -5.53
N ILE A 70 -15.18 -2.16 -6.11
CA ILE A 70 -15.47 -2.97 -7.31
C ILE A 70 -15.05 -2.14 -8.53
N ASP A 71 -13.92 -2.49 -9.13
CA ASP A 71 -13.38 -1.81 -10.30
C ASP A 71 -14.08 -2.26 -11.59
N ASP A 72 -14.37 -3.57 -11.72
CA ASP A 72 -15.12 -4.12 -12.84
C ASP A 72 -16.07 -5.24 -12.38
N PHE A 73 -17.25 -5.29 -13.00
CA PHE A 73 -18.27 -6.30 -12.78
C PHE A 73 -18.97 -6.63 -14.09
N GLN A 74 -18.83 -7.88 -14.55
CA GLN A 74 -19.54 -8.40 -15.72
C GLN A 74 -20.42 -9.59 -15.35
N ASP A 75 -21.71 -9.48 -15.68
CA ASP A 75 -22.65 -10.58 -15.65
C ASP A 75 -22.73 -11.34 -16.99
N GLU A 76 -23.41 -12.50 -16.97
CA GLU A 76 -23.52 -13.44 -18.12
C GLU A 76 -24.09 -12.82 -19.40
#